data_AF-A0A517MV44-F1
#
_entry.id   AF-A0A517MV44-F1
#
_cell.length_a   1.000
_cell.length_b   1.000
_cell.length_c   1.000
_cell.angle_alpha   90.00
_cell.angle_beta   90.00
_cell.angle_gamma   90.00
#
_symmetry.space_group_name_H-M   'P 1'
#
loop_
_entity.id
_entity.type
_entity.pdbx_description
1 polymer ?
#
loop_
_entity_poly.entity_id
_entity_poly.type
_entity_poly.pdbx_seq_one_letter_code
_entity_poly.pdbx_strand_id
1 'polypeptide(L)'
;MIALLRPGYGRIQIPLRTLCDLLAIGLVALGLCATTLQAAESGSSATTSDEARNEARQAIPLARIHRDHRDKVSMVLSDPSLYRRLPTDVVDCQPEMFTFLAQNPEVLVEIWRKLGVSNVQLIRTGPYTFDLTDGMGTTGTLAIVEQLCEDRAQNRVVMYSEGSYEGRPFKRPVTANCVLLLRSGSMTETNGRPYVAARLDTFVRLNRPSMELLARAVHPFVGKTTDRNFVDTMNFVGNLSYAAERRPESIAQLSDGLENIGPARRQKFVQVAHQCSQAGSPLREARADSKTAQR
;
A
#
# COMPACT_ATOMS: atom_id res chain seq x y z
N MET A 1 -0.92 2.08 -29.02
CA MET A 1 -0.90 1.72 -27.57
C MET A 1 -0.83 2.95 -26.64
N ILE A 2 -1.33 4.13 -27.10
CA ILE A 2 -1.58 5.37 -26.34
C ILE A 2 -2.96 5.88 -26.81
N ALA A 3 -4.01 5.08 -26.63
CA ALA A 3 -5.34 5.37 -27.17
C ALA A 3 -6.47 4.78 -26.32
N LEU A 4 -6.35 4.85 -24.99
CA LEU A 4 -7.44 4.49 -24.07
C LEU A 4 -7.83 5.61 -23.09
N LEU A 5 -7.36 6.84 -23.34
CA LEU A 5 -7.85 8.05 -22.67
C LEU A 5 -8.08 9.10 -23.75
N ARG A 6 -9.34 9.46 -24.02
CA ARG A 6 -9.69 10.52 -24.97
C ARG A 6 -9.27 11.89 -24.42
N PRO A 7 -8.92 12.85 -25.31
CA PRO A 7 -8.28 14.10 -24.94
C PRO A 7 -9.31 15.20 -24.65
N GLY A 8 -8.97 16.07 -23.71
CA GLY A 8 -9.71 17.28 -23.40
C GLY A 8 -9.46 17.65 -21.96
N TYR A 9 -8.63 18.67 -21.75
CA TYR A 9 -8.67 19.70 -20.69
C TYR A 9 -7.26 20.21 -20.42
N GLY A 10 -7.16 21.54 -20.41
CA GLY A 10 -5.95 22.30 -20.64
C GLY A 10 -4.84 22.09 -19.62
N ARG A 11 -3.61 22.33 -20.09
CA ARG A 11 -2.44 22.58 -19.25
C ARG A 11 -2.74 23.73 -18.30
N ILE A 12 -3.04 23.41 -17.05
CA ILE A 12 -2.99 24.36 -15.95
C ILE A 12 -1.70 24.06 -15.19
N GLN A 13 -0.66 24.85 -15.45
CA GLN A 13 0.50 24.95 -14.57
C GLN A 13 0.06 25.68 -13.29
N ILE A 14 0.00 24.98 -12.16
CA ILE A 14 -0.06 25.61 -10.83
C ILE A 14 1.16 25.12 -10.03
N PRO A 15 2.03 26.01 -9.54
CA PRO A 15 3.18 25.65 -8.73
C PRO A 15 2.75 25.55 -7.27
N LEU A 16 2.62 24.34 -6.71
CA LEU A 16 2.36 24.14 -5.28
C LEU A 16 3.54 23.39 -4.64
N ARG A 17 4.63 24.12 -4.47
CA ARG A 17 5.96 23.61 -4.06
C ARG A 17 6.25 23.73 -2.56
N THR A 18 5.24 23.93 -1.71
CA THR A 18 5.47 24.24 -0.29
C THR A 18 4.25 23.84 0.54
N LEU A 19 4.23 22.59 1.05
CA LEU A 19 3.66 22.18 2.36
C LEU A 19 3.56 20.64 2.52
N CYS A 20 3.65 19.87 1.43
CA CYS A 20 3.44 18.41 1.45
C CYS A 20 4.65 17.56 1.85
N ASP A 21 5.82 18.17 2.10
CA ASP A 21 7.08 17.48 2.40
C ASP A 21 7.26 17.10 3.89
N LEU A 22 6.18 17.07 4.67
CA LEU A 22 6.19 16.78 6.11
C LEU A 22 5.82 15.31 6.37
N LEU A 23 6.80 14.53 6.83
CA LEU A 23 6.72 13.18 7.45
C LEU A 23 6.90 11.95 6.56
N ALA A 24 8.00 12.01 5.82
CA ALA A 24 8.68 10.93 5.14
C ALA A 24 9.26 9.81 6.04
N ILE A 25 8.57 9.35 7.10
CA ILE A 25 9.03 8.11 7.78
C ILE A 25 7.88 7.14 8.08
N GLY A 26 6.67 7.63 8.36
CA GLY A 26 5.46 6.77 8.31
C GLY A 26 4.93 6.53 6.88
N LEU A 27 5.22 7.46 5.96
CA LEU A 27 4.79 7.44 4.55
C LEU A 27 5.72 6.63 3.62
N VAL A 28 6.76 6.03 4.19
CA VAL A 28 7.84 5.31 3.51
C VAL A 28 7.44 3.88 3.17
N ALA A 29 6.39 3.38 3.81
CA ALA A 29 5.71 2.15 3.41
C ALA A 29 4.41 2.39 2.62
N LEU A 30 4.02 3.65 2.38
CA LEU A 30 2.90 4.06 1.52
C LEU A 30 3.31 5.31 0.76
N GLY A 31 4.28 5.15 -0.13
CA GLY A 31 4.80 6.23 -0.94
C GLY A 31 3.71 6.77 -1.85
N LEU A 32 3.22 7.98 -1.58
CA LEU A 32 2.19 8.61 -2.39
C LEU A 32 2.36 10.11 -2.48
N CYS A 33 2.58 10.52 -3.72
CA CYS A 33 2.18 11.82 -4.23
C CYS A 33 1.60 11.56 -5.63
N ALA A 34 0.28 11.66 -5.81
CA ALA A 34 -0.36 12.26 -7.01
C ALA A 34 -1.90 12.08 -7.02
N THR A 35 -2.58 13.24 -7.03
CA THR A 35 -3.85 13.59 -7.71
C THR A 35 -5.14 12.78 -7.51
N THR A 36 -6.21 13.55 -7.33
CA THR A 36 -7.57 13.21 -6.92
C THR A 36 -8.33 12.28 -7.89
N LEU A 37 -8.69 11.08 -7.42
CA LEU A 37 -9.92 10.39 -7.79
C LEU A 37 -10.76 10.19 -6.51
N GLN A 38 -12.03 10.57 -6.55
CA GLN A 38 -12.97 10.39 -5.43
C GLN A 38 -13.62 9.00 -5.57
N ALA A 39 -13.48 8.15 -4.56
CA ALA A 39 -14.26 6.91 -4.41
C ALA A 39 -14.94 6.90 -3.03
N ALA A 40 -16.11 6.25 -2.97
CA ALA A 40 -17.08 6.32 -1.88
C ALA A 40 -16.57 5.75 -0.55
N GLU A 41 -16.86 6.44 0.56
CA GLU A 41 -16.54 5.97 1.92
C GLU A 41 -17.38 4.75 2.29
N SER A 42 -16.72 3.62 2.57
CA SER A 42 -17.31 2.49 3.28
C SER A 42 -16.25 1.82 4.14
N GLY A 43 -16.13 2.27 5.38
CA GLY A 43 -15.26 1.67 6.38
C GLY A 43 -15.14 2.50 7.67
N SER A 44 -14.55 1.91 8.72
CA SER A 44 -14.28 2.63 9.97
C SER A 44 -13.35 3.81 9.73
N SER A 45 -13.63 4.97 10.33
CA SER A 45 -12.78 6.16 10.22
C SER A 45 -11.36 5.91 10.76
N ALA A 46 -10.39 6.66 10.24
CA ALA A 46 -9.04 6.66 10.78
C ALA A 46 -9.04 7.11 12.24
N THR A 47 -8.16 6.52 13.05
CA THR A 47 -8.10 6.80 14.49
C THR A 47 -6.67 6.76 15.02
N THR A 48 -6.44 7.50 16.10
CA THR A 48 -5.18 7.52 16.86
C THR A 48 -5.44 7.16 18.33
N SER A 49 -6.56 6.51 18.63
CA SER A 49 -6.96 6.18 20.00
C SER A 49 -6.06 5.12 20.63
N ASP A 50 -5.97 5.15 21.96
CA ASP A 50 -5.17 4.21 22.73
C ASP A 50 -5.72 2.78 22.67
N GLU A 51 -7.05 2.62 22.58
CA GLU A 51 -7.71 1.32 22.41
C GLU A 51 -7.29 0.68 21.09
N ALA A 52 -7.36 1.45 19.99
CA ALA A 52 -6.93 0.99 18.68
C ALA A 52 -5.44 0.63 18.69
N ARG A 53 -4.60 1.47 19.31
CA ARG A 53 -3.16 1.23 19.45
C ARG A 53 -2.86 -0.06 20.19
N ASN A 54 -3.54 -0.31 21.31
CA ASN A 54 -3.37 -1.50 22.12
C ASN A 54 -3.82 -2.77 21.37
N GLU A 55 -4.97 -2.71 20.66
CA GLU A 55 -5.44 -3.81 19.81
C GLU A 55 -4.41 -4.14 18.71
N ALA A 56 -3.88 -3.13 18.02
CA ALA A 56 -2.88 -3.33 16.98
C ALA A 56 -1.58 -3.92 17.55
N ARG A 57 -1.12 -3.43 18.70
CA ARG A 57 0.07 -3.95 19.38
C ARG A 57 -0.09 -5.43 19.77
N GLN A 58 -1.27 -5.82 20.28
CA GLN A 58 -1.57 -7.20 20.65
C GLN A 58 -1.67 -8.13 19.42
N ALA A 59 -2.10 -7.59 18.28
CA ALA A 59 -2.22 -8.35 17.04
C ALA A 59 -0.87 -8.66 16.37
N ILE A 60 0.23 -8.02 16.78
CA ILE A 60 1.58 -8.29 16.26
C ILE A 60 2.21 -9.46 17.02
N PRO A 61 2.46 -10.61 16.38
CA PRO A 61 2.99 -11.80 17.05
C PRO A 61 4.51 -11.70 17.24
N LEU A 62 4.98 -10.87 18.19
CA LEU A 62 6.42 -10.65 18.48
C LEU A 62 7.22 -11.94 18.63
N ALA A 63 6.62 -13.00 19.19
CA ALA A 63 7.26 -14.30 19.38
C ALA A 63 7.60 -15.01 18.06
N ARG A 64 6.90 -14.70 16.95
CA ARG A 64 7.13 -15.25 15.61
C ARG A 64 8.14 -14.45 14.79
N ILE A 65 8.46 -13.21 15.21
CA ILE A 65 9.45 -12.36 14.54
C ILE A 65 10.86 -12.87 14.86
N HIS A 66 11.72 -12.95 13.82
CA HIS A 66 13.13 -13.34 13.96
C HIS A 66 13.87 -12.42 14.94
N ARG A 67 14.84 -12.98 15.67
CA ARG A 67 15.53 -12.25 16.76
C ARG A 67 16.15 -10.94 16.29
N ASP A 68 16.71 -10.90 15.09
CA ASP A 68 17.37 -9.71 14.52
C ASP A 68 16.45 -8.48 14.39
N HIS A 69 15.14 -8.69 14.31
CA HIS A 69 14.15 -7.60 14.23
C HIS A 69 13.30 -7.46 15.49
N ARG A 70 13.21 -8.49 16.34
CA ARG A 70 12.29 -8.54 17.48
C ARG A 70 12.49 -7.38 18.46
N ASP A 71 13.73 -7.09 18.82
CA ASP A 71 14.05 -6.01 19.77
C ASP A 71 13.75 -4.64 19.15
N LYS A 72 14.10 -4.46 17.87
CA LYS A 72 13.81 -3.23 17.12
C LYS A 72 12.31 -2.96 17.00
N VAL A 73 11.53 -3.99 16.67
CA VAL A 73 10.06 -3.90 16.61
C VAL A 73 9.49 -3.61 17.99
N SER A 74 9.93 -4.34 19.03
CA SER A 74 9.46 -4.14 20.40
C SER A 74 9.71 -2.70 20.89
N MET A 75 10.88 -2.14 20.57
CA MET A 75 11.24 -0.76 20.91
C MET A 75 10.32 0.28 20.25
N VAL A 76 9.89 0.06 18.99
CA VAL A 76 8.93 0.95 18.32
C VAL A 76 7.53 0.81 18.93
N LEU A 77 7.12 -0.40 19.28
CA LEU A 77 5.79 -0.68 19.85
C LEU A 77 5.62 -0.23 21.31
N SER A 78 6.71 -0.22 22.09
CA SER A 78 6.66 0.18 23.50
C SER A 78 6.47 1.68 23.68
N ASP A 79 7.07 2.48 22.80
CA ASP A 79 7.09 3.94 22.90
C ASP A 79 7.09 4.59 21.50
N PRO A 80 5.96 4.53 20.77
CA PRO A 80 5.83 5.18 19.48
C PRO A 80 5.66 6.70 19.67
N SER A 81 6.44 7.48 18.93
CA SER A 81 6.22 8.93 18.81
C SER A 81 4.89 9.28 18.15
N LEU A 82 4.43 8.43 17.22
CA LEU A 82 3.15 8.55 16.53
C LEU A 82 2.52 7.17 16.35
N TYR A 83 1.20 7.09 16.52
CA TYR A 83 0.40 5.93 16.14
C TYR A 83 -0.76 6.37 15.26
N ARG A 84 -1.02 5.63 14.20
CA ARG A 84 -2.19 5.84 13.36
C ARG A 84 -2.75 4.54 12.83
N ARG A 85 -4.05 4.33 13.02
CA ARG A 85 -4.86 3.37 12.27
C ARG A 85 -5.49 4.10 11.09
N LEU A 86 -5.15 3.67 9.88
CA LEU A 86 -5.76 4.18 8.66
C LEU A 86 -7.20 3.68 8.53
N PRO A 87 -8.04 4.32 7.68
CA PRO A 87 -9.39 3.84 7.45
C PRO A 87 -9.38 2.38 7.02
N THR A 88 -10.41 1.63 7.40
CA THR A 88 -10.64 0.35 6.75
C THR A 88 -11.19 0.65 5.36
N ASP A 89 -10.65 0.03 4.32
CA ASP A 89 -11.14 0.22 2.96
C ASP A 89 -11.53 -1.12 2.34
N VAL A 90 -12.53 -1.10 1.47
CA VAL A 90 -13.13 -2.29 0.85
C VAL A 90 -13.13 -2.12 -0.66
N VAL A 91 -12.49 -3.04 -1.36
CA VAL A 91 -12.32 -2.95 -2.83
C VAL A 91 -12.73 -4.24 -3.53
N ASP A 92 -13.38 -4.10 -4.70
CA ASP A 92 -13.63 -5.22 -5.63
C ASP A 92 -12.27 -5.73 -6.11
N CYS A 93 -11.83 -6.86 -5.55
CA CYS A 93 -10.50 -7.37 -5.74
C CYS A 93 -10.49 -8.89 -5.53
N GLN A 94 -9.84 -9.59 -6.44
CA GLN A 94 -9.61 -11.02 -6.32
C GLN A 94 -8.63 -11.27 -5.14
N PRO A 95 -8.95 -12.17 -4.20
CA PRO A 95 -8.13 -12.41 -3.01
C PRO A 95 -6.67 -12.78 -3.33
N GLU A 96 -6.44 -13.49 -4.44
CA GLU A 96 -5.13 -13.92 -4.90
C GLU A 96 -4.27 -12.74 -5.35
N MET A 97 -4.86 -11.76 -6.05
CA MET A 97 -4.18 -10.54 -6.45
C MET A 97 -3.77 -9.72 -5.24
N PHE A 98 -4.70 -9.51 -4.30
CA PHE A 98 -4.41 -8.76 -3.09
C PHE A 98 -3.26 -9.39 -2.28
N THR A 99 -3.35 -10.71 -2.07
CA THR A 99 -2.36 -11.47 -1.32
C THR A 99 -1.00 -11.45 -1.99
N PHE A 100 -0.95 -11.60 -3.31
CA PHE A 100 0.30 -11.50 -4.06
C PHE A 100 0.98 -10.13 -3.88
N LEU A 101 0.22 -9.04 -3.98
CA LEU A 101 0.77 -7.68 -3.82
C LEU A 101 1.20 -7.40 -2.37
N ALA A 102 0.48 -7.93 -1.38
CA ALA A 102 0.87 -7.82 0.03
C ALA A 102 2.22 -8.51 0.32
N GLN A 103 2.51 -9.63 -0.36
CA GLN A 103 3.78 -10.35 -0.26
C GLN A 103 4.90 -9.76 -1.12
N ASN A 104 4.51 -9.02 -2.17
CA ASN A 104 5.42 -8.43 -3.16
C ASN A 104 5.14 -6.93 -3.33
N PRO A 105 5.32 -6.12 -2.27
CA PRO A 105 4.98 -4.70 -2.29
C PRO A 105 5.80 -3.93 -3.34
N GLU A 106 6.99 -4.42 -3.70
CA GLU A 106 7.82 -3.82 -4.74
C GLU A 106 7.18 -3.89 -6.13
N VAL A 107 6.34 -4.91 -6.39
CA VAL A 107 5.62 -5.05 -7.66
C VAL A 107 4.60 -3.93 -7.80
N LEU A 108 3.84 -3.66 -6.73
CA LEU A 108 2.88 -2.56 -6.70
C LEU A 108 3.57 -1.20 -6.94
N VAL A 109 4.67 -0.95 -6.22
CA VAL A 109 5.46 0.29 -6.35
C VAL A 109 6.02 0.44 -7.77
N GLU A 110 6.56 -0.62 -8.36
CA GLU A 110 7.13 -0.58 -9.70
C GLU A 110 6.06 -0.32 -10.77
N ILE A 111 4.86 -0.89 -10.62
CA ILE A 111 3.75 -0.62 -11.56
C ILE A 111 3.41 0.87 -11.52
N TRP A 112 3.29 1.48 -10.34
CA TRP A 112 3.04 2.93 -10.23
C TRP A 112 4.13 3.77 -10.86
N ARG A 113 5.39 3.40 -10.62
CA ARG A 113 6.52 4.06 -11.27
C ARG A 113 6.42 3.95 -12.78
N LYS A 114 6.10 2.77 -13.30
CA LYS A 114 5.95 2.52 -14.75
C LYS A 114 4.79 3.32 -15.36
N LEU A 115 3.72 3.55 -14.59
CA LEU A 115 2.57 4.36 -15.00
C LEU A 115 2.80 5.88 -14.82
N GLY A 116 3.94 6.30 -14.27
CA GLY A 116 4.25 7.70 -14.01
C GLY A 116 3.47 8.32 -12.84
N VAL A 117 2.89 7.48 -11.97
CA VAL A 117 2.10 7.92 -10.81
C VAL A 117 3.01 8.39 -9.67
N SER A 118 4.16 7.75 -9.49
CA SER A 118 5.10 8.03 -8.39
C SER A 118 6.54 7.81 -8.84
N ASN A 119 7.48 8.53 -8.20
CA ASN A 119 8.92 8.31 -8.37
C ASN A 119 9.50 7.36 -7.33
N VAL A 120 8.66 6.84 -6.43
CA VAL A 120 9.08 5.91 -5.37
C VAL A 120 9.64 4.64 -5.98
N GLN A 121 10.75 4.19 -5.42
CA GLN A 121 11.40 2.92 -5.75
C GLN A 121 11.47 2.09 -4.49
N LEU A 122 11.08 0.83 -4.61
CA LEU A 122 11.27 -0.20 -3.59
C LEU A 122 12.01 -1.35 -4.26
N ILE A 123 13.30 -1.50 -3.96
CA ILE A 123 14.17 -2.47 -4.62
C ILE A 123 14.37 -3.63 -3.66
N ARG A 124 13.92 -4.83 -4.04
CA ARG A 124 14.11 -6.02 -3.19
C ARG A 124 15.59 -6.43 -3.16
N THR A 125 16.20 -6.40 -1.99
CA THR A 125 17.62 -6.74 -1.75
C THR A 125 17.82 -8.14 -1.16
N GLY A 126 16.75 -8.77 -0.67
CA GLY A 126 16.77 -10.12 -0.12
C GLY A 126 15.40 -10.79 -0.14
N PRO A 127 15.22 -11.97 0.46
CA PRO A 127 13.94 -12.66 0.46
C PRO A 127 12.78 -11.82 1.02
N TYR A 128 13.05 -10.97 2.02
CA TYR A 128 12.05 -10.13 2.68
C TYR A 128 12.54 -8.69 2.94
N THR A 129 13.67 -8.29 2.37
CA THR A 129 14.30 -6.98 2.61
C THR A 129 14.31 -6.14 1.34
N PHE A 130 14.20 -4.83 1.52
CA PHE A 130 14.08 -3.87 0.44
C PHE A 130 14.81 -2.57 0.78
N ASP A 131 15.40 -1.96 -0.23
CA ASP A 131 15.84 -0.58 -0.20
C ASP A 131 14.74 0.31 -0.77
N LEU A 132 14.61 1.51 -0.22
CA LEU A 132 13.57 2.45 -0.61
C LEU A 132 14.16 3.84 -0.81
N THR A 133 13.69 4.50 -1.87
CA THR A 133 13.82 5.95 -2.04
C THR A 133 12.58 6.55 -2.68
N ASP A 134 12.24 7.80 -2.35
CA ASP A 134 11.16 8.55 -3.00
C ASP A 134 11.66 9.53 -4.08
N GLY A 135 12.98 9.65 -4.26
CA GLY A 135 13.60 10.63 -5.15
C GLY A 135 13.48 12.09 -4.70
N MET A 136 12.94 12.35 -3.51
CA MET A 136 12.61 13.68 -2.96
C MET A 136 13.25 13.94 -1.59
N GLY A 137 14.22 13.11 -1.20
CA GLY A 137 14.99 13.25 0.04
C GLY A 137 14.75 12.14 1.06
N THR A 138 13.81 11.24 0.79
CA THR A 138 13.57 10.07 1.62
C THR A 138 14.37 8.88 1.13
N THR A 139 15.06 8.23 2.06
CA THR A 139 15.76 6.97 1.85
C THR A 139 15.52 6.04 3.04
N GLY A 140 15.50 4.74 2.82
CA GLY A 140 15.34 3.80 3.92
C GLY A 140 15.46 2.35 3.51
N THR A 141 15.24 1.49 4.49
CA THR A 141 15.11 0.05 4.34
C THR A 141 13.76 -0.41 4.86
N LEU A 142 13.21 -1.44 4.25
CA LEU A 142 11.99 -2.12 4.65
C LEU A 142 12.30 -3.61 4.80
N ALA A 143 11.71 -4.25 5.81
CA ALA A 143 11.74 -5.69 5.99
C ALA A 143 10.32 -6.20 6.30
N ILE A 144 9.86 -7.23 5.61
CA ILE A 144 8.72 -8.03 6.04
C ILE A 144 9.23 -8.98 7.14
N VAL A 145 8.85 -8.72 8.39
CA VAL A 145 9.42 -9.39 9.57
C VAL A 145 8.54 -10.51 10.12
N GLU A 146 7.25 -10.48 9.80
CA GLU A 146 6.33 -11.61 9.93
C GLU A 146 5.26 -11.49 8.85
N GLN A 147 4.84 -12.63 8.31
CA GLN A 147 3.66 -12.67 7.47
C GLN A 147 2.90 -13.98 7.66
N LEU A 148 1.58 -13.89 7.66
CA LEU A 148 0.65 -14.99 7.53
C LEU A 148 -0.29 -14.61 6.39
N CYS A 149 -0.29 -15.39 5.32
CA CYS A 149 -1.13 -15.17 4.16
C CYS A 149 -1.89 -16.47 3.87
N GLU A 150 -3.18 -16.46 4.16
CA GLU A 150 -4.06 -17.61 4.01
C GLU A 150 -5.08 -17.37 2.90
N ASP A 151 -5.87 -18.41 2.62
CA ASP A 151 -6.97 -18.33 1.67
C ASP A 151 -7.89 -17.14 1.96
N ARG A 152 -8.62 -16.71 0.93
CA ARG A 152 -9.58 -15.59 1.05
C ARG A 152 -8.90 -14.29 1.52
N ALA A 153 -7.62 -14.08 1.19
CA ALA A 153 -6.85 -12.90 1.57
C ALA A 153 -6.88 -12.60 3.07
N GLN A 154 -6.96 -13.65 3.90
CA GLN A 154 -6.77 -13.55 5.34
C GLN A 154 -5.29 -13.33 5.61
N ASN A 155 -4.87 -12.07 5.47
CA ASN A 155 -3.47 -11.68 5.57
C ASN A 155 -3.22 -10.93 6.88
N ARG A 156 -2.08 -11.24 7.49
CA ARG A 156 -1.40 -10.42 8.47
C ARG A 156 0.04 -10.24 8.01
N VAL A 157 0.44 -9.01 7.70
CA VAL A 157 1.81 -8.69 7.30
C VAL A 157 2.35 -7.64 8.25
N VAL A 158 3.44 -7.99 8.95
CA VAL A 158 4.17 -7.08 9.82
C VAL A 158 5.44 -6.65 9.10
N MET A 159 5.59 -5.34 8.94
CA MET A 159 6.77 -4.74 8.32
C MET A 159 7.51 -3.87 9.33
N TYR A 160 8.83 -3.91 9.26
CA TYR A 160 9.72 -3.01 9.97
C TYR A 160 10.47 -2.16 8.95
N SER A 161 10.62 -0.87 9.21
CA SER A 161 11.44 0.01 8.37
C SER A 161 12.31 0.95 9.19
N GLU A 162 13.44 1.31 8.60
CA GLU A 162 14.33 2.36 9.08
C GLU A 162 14.48 3.37 7.95
N GLY A 163 14.22 4.65 8.23
CA GLY A 163 14.22 5.67 7.20
C GLY A 163 14.80 7.00 7.68
N SER A 164 15.30 7.75 6.71
CA SER A 164 15.73 9.13 6.86
C SER A 164 15.10 10.01 5.81
N TYR A 165 14.72 11.21 6.22
CA TYR A 165 14.32 12.29 5.33
C TYR A 165 15.29 13.44 5.44
N GLU A 166 15.85 13.84 4.31
CA GLU A 166 16.66 15.04 4.16
C GLU A 166 16.03 15.98 3.13
N GLY A 167 15.53 17.12 3.61
CA GLY A 167 14.85 18.09 2.76
C GLY A 167 14.15 19.17 3.55
N ARG A 168 13.66 20.20 2.84
CA ARG A 168 12.91 21.30 3.47
C ARG A 168 11.57 20.78 4.01
N PRO A 169 11.10 21.28 5.17
CA PRO A 169 11.61 22.43 5.92
C PRO A 169 12.72 22.10 6.93
N PHE A 170 13.15 20.84 7.05
CA PHE A 170 14.09 20.43 8.08
C PHE A 170 15.54 20.79 7.70
N LYS A 171 16.24 21.48 8.60
CA LYS A 171 17.67 21.82 8.42
C LYS A 171 18.61 20.65 8.71
N ARG A 172 18.10 19.57 9.31
CA ARG A 172 18.85 18.36 9.66
C ARG A 172 18.02 17.15 9.24
N PRO A 173 18.66 16.04 8.84
CA PRO A 173 17.94 14.81 8.54
C PRO A 173 17.07 14.39 9.72
N VAL A 174 15.84 14.00 9.40
CA VAL A 174 14.89 13.38 10.33
C VAL A 174 15.01 11.89 10.13
N THR A 175 15.18 11.12 11.20
CA THR A 175 15.31 9.65 11.14
C THR A 175 14.28 9.00 12.04
N ALA A 176 13.69 7.89 11.60
CA ALA A 176 12.74 7.13 12.38
C ALA A 176 12.77 5.66 12.03
N ASN A 177 12.18 4.91 12.95
CA ASN A 177 11.84 3.51 12.77
C ASN A 177 10.31 3.38 12.71
N CYS A 178 9.82 2.51 11.84
CA CYS A 178 8.39 2.25 11.75
C CYS A 178 8.08 0.77 11.82
N VAL A 179 6.94 0.47 12.44
CA VAL A 179 6.30 -0.84 12.40
C VAL A 179 4.94 -0.66 11.77
N LEU A 180 4.66 -1.46 10.75
CA LEU A 180 3.37 -1.48 10.06
C LEU A 180 2.73 -2.84 10.21
N LEU A 181 1.42 -2.85 10.43
CA LEU A 181 0.60 -4.04 10.49
C LEU A 181 -0.52 -3.92 9.45
N LEU A 182 -0.37 -4.64 8.34
CA LEU A 182 -1.45 -4.82 7.37
C LEU A 182 -2.28 -6.02 7.78
N ARG A 183 -3.59 -5.83 7.87
CA ARG A 183 -4.57 -6.90 8.03
C ARG A 183 -5.59 -6.84 6.90
N SER A 184 -5.92 -7.98 6.31
CA SER A 184 -6.98 -8.06 5.31
C SER A 184 -7.82 -9.32 5.46
N GLY A 185 -9.00 -9.29 4.84
CA GLY A 185 -9.86 -10.45 4.67
C GLY A 185 -10.83 -10.20 3.52
N SER A 186 -11.19 -11.26 2.80
CA SER A 186 -12.19 -11.15 1.73
C SER A 186 -13.58 -11.61 2.15
N MET A 187 -14.58 -11.02 1.52
CA MET A 187 -15.98 -11.39 1.59
C MET A 187 -16.53 -11.54 0.18
N THR A 188 -17.54 -12.40 0.02
CA THR A 188 -18.26 -12.54 -1.24
C THR A 188 -19.59 -11.83 -1.12
N GLU A 189 -19.85 -10.86 -1.99
CA GLU A 189 -21.12 -10.15 -2.04
C GLU A 189 -22.22 -11.04 -2.64
N THR A 190 -23.49 -10.66 -2.47
CA THR A 190 -24.67 -11.39 -2.99
C THR A 190 -24.63 -11.60 -4.50
N ASN A 191 -23.91 -10.76 -5.24
CA ASN A 191 -23.69 -10.89 -6.68
C ASN A 191 -22.57 -11.87 -7.06
N GLY A 192 -21.97 -12.57 -6.09
CA GLY A 192 -20.87 -13.51 -6.27
C GLY A 192 -19.49 -12.86 -6.43
N ARG A 193 -19.36 -11.52 -6.39
CA ARG A 193 -18.07 -10.83 -6.50
C ARG A 193 -17.29 -10.88 -5.19
N PRO A 194 -15.97 -11.15 -5.24
CA PRO A 194 -15.12 -11.02 -4.08
C PRO A 194 -14.74 -9.55 -3.85
N TYR A 195 -14.82 -9.15 -2.59
CA TYR A 195 -14.27 -7.89 -2.09
C TYR A 195 -13.23 -8.18 -1.04
N VAL A 196 -12.16 -7.38 -1.01
CA VAL A 196 -11.16 -7.45 0.05
C VAL A 196 -11.29 -6.20 0.91
N ALA A 197 -11.51 -6.43 2.21
CA ALA A 197 -11.38 -5.40 3.23
C ALA A 197 -9.94 -5.42 3.76
N ALA A 198 -9.31 -4.26 3.87
CA ALA A 198 -7.97 -4.15 4.45
C ALA A 198 -7.84 -2.93 5.36
N ARG A 199 -6.90 -3.03 6.31
CA ARG A 199 -6.58 -1.99 7.27
C ARG A 199 -5.09 -2.00 7.56
N LEU A 200 -4.52 -0.81 7.72
CA LEU A 200 -3.13 -0.62 8.10
C LEU A 200 -3.02 0.13 9.43
N ASP A 201 -2.27 -0.44 10.36
CA ASP A 201 -1.84 0.24 11.59
C ASP A 201 -0.36 0.61 11.45
N THR A 202 -0.01 1.86 11.79
CA THR A 202 1.34 2.39 11.67
C THR A 202 1.82 2.91 13.02
N PHE A 203 2.98 2.45 13.45
CA PHE A 203 3.72 2.93 14.62
C PHE A 203 5.00 3.58 14.13
N VAL A 204 5.26 4.82 14.53
CA VAL A 204 6.46 5.57 14.15
C VAL A 204 7.19 6.00 15.41
N ARG A 205 8.49 5.74 15.48
CA ARG A 205 9.37 6.23 16.53
C ARG A 205 10.47 7.09 15.93
N LEU A 206 10.49 8.38 16.27
CA LEU A 206 11.52 9.32 15.86
C LEU A 206 12.77 9.13 16.71
N ASN A 207 13.96 9.11 16.10
CA ASN A 207 15.20 8.79 16.82
C ASN A 207 15.80 9.97 17.60
N ARG A 208 15.12 11.12 17.63
CA ARG A 208 15.59 12.33 18.34
C ARG A 208 14.52 12.86 19.28
N PRO A 209 14.79 12.97 20.60
CA PRO A 209 13.83 13.48 21.59
C PRO A 209 13.32 14.89 21.28
N SER A 210 14.16 15.75 20.70
CA SER A 210 13.79 17.11 20.31
C SER A 210 12.73 17.19 19.19
N MET A 211 12.38 16.06 18.56
CA MET A 211 11.39 15.99 17.50
C MET A 211 10.00 15.55 17.98
N GLU A 212 9.82 15.16 19.24
CA GLU A 212 8.51 14.80 19.78
C GLU A 212 7.53 15.98 19.79
N LEU A 213 8.02 17.19 20.11
CA LEU A 213 7.20 18.40 20.07
C LEU A 213 6.76 18.75 18.64
N LEU A 214 7.66 18.55 17.66
CA LEU A 214 7.31 18.71 16.25
C LEU A 214 6.32 17.63 15.81
N ALA A 215 6.50 16.38 16.23
CA ALA A 215 5.60 15.26 15.92
C ALA A 215 4.15 15.57 16.33
N ARG A 216 3.93 16.12 17.53
CA ARG A 216 2.62 16.57 18.00
C ARG A 216 2.03 17.70 17.16
N ALA A 217 2.88 18.62 16.68
CA ALA A 217 2.44 19.76 15.86
C ALA A 217 2.03 19.36 14.44
N VAL A 218 2.65 18.32 13.86
CA VAL A 218 2.36 17.88 12.48
C VAL A 218 1.34 16.73 12.38
N HIS A 219 1.05 16.07 13.51
CA HIS A 219 0.10 14.95 13.61
C HIS A 219 -1.24 15.17 12.87
N PRO A 220 -1.92 16.34 12.96
CA PRO A 220 -3.22 16.54 12.31
C PRO A 220 -3.16 16.52 10.78
N PHE A 221 -2.06 17.00 10.19
CA PHE A 221 -1.93 17.14 8.74
C PHE A 221 -1.45 15.85 8.09
N VAL A 222 -0.56 15.13 8.76
CA VAL A 222 -0.03 13.86 8.24
C VAL A 222 -1.05 12.74 8.32
N GLY A 223 -1.95 12.80 9.29
CA GLY A 223 -3.05 11.87 9.36
C GLY A 223 -3.89 11.84 8.07
N LYS A 224 -4.35 13.02 7.61
CA LYS A 224 -5.23 13.11 6.43
C LYS A 224 -4.56 12.68 5.13
N THR A 225 -3.31 13.08 4.92
CA THR A 225 -2.55 12.67 3.73
C THR A 225 -2.30 11.16 3.73
N THR A 226 -1.92 10.58 4.87
CA THR A 226 -1.66 9.15 4.99
C THR A 226 -2.94 8.31 4.77
N ASP A 227 -4.09 8.78 5.28
CA ASP A 227 -5.37 8.11 5.04
C ASP A 227 -5.73 8.08 3.55
N ARG A 228 -5.65 9.25 2.91
CA ARG A 228 -5.94 9.40 1.48
C ARG A 228 -5.04 8.49 0.65
N ASN A 229 -3.75 8.49 0.99
CA ASN A 229 -2.75 7.67 0.34
C ASN A 229 -3.13 6.17 0.44
N PHE A 230 -3.55 5.70 1.61
CA PHE A 230 -4.01 4.33 1.74
C PHE A 230 -5.26 4.03 0.89
N VAL A 231 -6.25 4.91 0.88
CA VAL A 231 -7.46 4.77 0.04
C VAL A 231 -7.10 4.76 -1.45
N ASP A 232 -6.21 5.64 -1.90
CA ASP A 232 -5.75 5.68 -3.29
C ASP A 232 -4.98 4.38 -3.67
N THR A 233 -4.21 3.83 -2.74
CA THR A 233 -3.52 2.53 -2.89
C THR A 233 -4.54 1.40 -3.05
N MET A 234 -5.53 1.35 -2.18
CA MET A 234 -6.59 0.34 -2.21
C MET A 234 -7.39 0.39 -3.51
N ASN A 235 -7.82 1.59 -3.91
CA ASN A 235 -8.49 1.82 -5.19
C ASN A 235 -7.65 1.36 -6.38
N PHE A 236 -6.34 1.63 -6.35
CA PHE A 236 -5.45 1.14 -7.39
C PHE A 236 -5.38 -0.39 -7.42
N VAL A 237 -5.26 -1.05 -6.27
CA VAL A 237 -5.25 -2.52 -6.18
C VAL A 237 -6.55 -3.11 -6.76
N GLY A 238 -7.70 -2.52 -6.44
CA GLY A 238 -8.99 -2.91 -7.03
C GLY A 238 -9.01 -2.75 -8.55
N ASN A 239 -8.56 -1.60 -9.06
CA ASN A 239 -8.48 -1.34 -10.51
C ASN A 239 -7.52 -2.30 -11.23
N LEU A 240 -6.40 -2.64 -10.60
CA LEU A 240 -5.43 -3.60 -11.14
C LEU A 240 -6.03 -5.01 -11.19
N SER A 241 -6.71 -5.45 -10.12
CA SER A 241 -7.43 -6.72 -10.09
C SER A 241 -8.52 -6.77 -11.17
N TYR A 242 -9.31 -5.71 -11.31
CA TYR A 242 -10.33 -5.60 -12.35
C TYR A 242 -9.73 -5.66 -13.77
N ALA A 243 -8.60 -4.99 -13.99
CA ALA A 243 -7.88 -5.06 -15.26
C ALA A 243 -7.36 -6.48 -15.54
N ALA A 244 -6.82 -7.16 -14.53
CA ALA A 244 -6.38 -8.55 -14.63
C ALA A 244 -7.53 -9.52 -14.95
N GLU A 245 -8.71 -9.33 -14.35
CA GLU A 245 -9.91 -10.12 -14.63
C GLU A 245 -10.32 -10.06 -16.12
N ARG A 246 -10.18 -8.88 -16.73
CA ARG A 246 -10.75 -8.59 -18.06
C ARG A 246 -9.72 -8.61 -19.20
N ARG A 247 -8.47 -8.28 -18.91
CA ARG A 247 -7.39 -8.09 -19.88
C ARG A 247 -6.06 -8.63 -19.33
N PRO A 248 -5.97 -9.93 -19.01
CA PRO A 248 -4.75 -10.51 -18.46
C PRO A 248 -3.53 -10.31 -19.39
N GLU A 249 -3.73 -10.31 -20.71
CA GLU A 249 -2.68 -10.00 -21.70
C GLU A 249 -2.10 -8.59 -21.55
N SER A 250 -2.92 -7.60 -21.19
CA SER A 250 -2.42 -6.24 -20.93
C SER A 250 -1.58 -6.20 -19.65
N ILE A 251 -1.88 -7.05 -18.66
CA ILE A 251 -1.06 -7.19 -17.46
C ILE A 251 0.26 -7.90 -17.78
N ALA A 252 0.26 -8.90 -18.68
CA ALA A 252 1.47 -9.53 -19.18
C ALA A 252 2.40 -8.53 -19.89
N GLN A 253 1.84 -7.71 -20.79
CA GLN A 253 2.61 -6.65 -21.46
C GLN A 253 3.14 -5.59 -20.48
N LEU A 254 2.35 -5.23 -19.46
CA LEU A 254 2.81 -4.32 -18.41
C LEU A 254 3.98 -4.93 -17.63
N SER A 255 3.90 -6.22 -17.31
CA SER A 255 4.93 -6.99 -16.60
C SER A 255 6.29 -6.92 -17.30
N ASP A 256 6.34 -6.95 -18.64
CA ASP A 256 7.59 -6.87 -19.40
C ASP A 256 8.38 -5.59 -19.09
N GLY A 257 7.68 -4.50 -18.77
CA GLY A 257 8.25 -3.20 -18.46
C GLY A 257 8.65 -2.96 -16.99
N LEU A 258 8.46 -3.94 -16.09
CA LEU A 258 8.75 -3.83 -14.66
C LEU A 258 10.23 -4.15 -14.36
N GLU A 259 11.13 -3.30 -14.84
CA GLU A 259 12.59 -3.50 -14.86
C GLU A 259 13.19 -3.88 -13.51
N ASN A 260 12.68 -3.31 -12.40
CA ASN A 260 13.19 -3.60 -11.05
C ASN A 260 12.66 -4.90 -10.43
N ILE A 261 11.82 -5.65 -11.15
CA ILE A 261 11.23 -6.90 -10.66
C ILE A 261 11.97 -8.09 -11.29
N GLY A 262 12.36 -9.07 -10.47
CA GLY A 262 13.01 -10.29 -10.96
C GLY A 262 12.09 -11.15 -11.84
N PRO A 263 12.62 -11.90 -12.82
CA PRO A 263 11.82 -12.66 -13.79
C PRO A 263 10.79 -13.61 -13.16
N ALA A 264 11.18 -14.35 -12.12
CA ALA A 264 10.26 -15.28 -11.43
C ALA A 264 9.05 -14.56 -10.80
N ARG A 265 9.24 -13.35 -10.25
CA ARG A 265 8.14 -12.56 -9.65
C ARG A 265 7.26 -11.93 -10.72
N ARG A 266 7.83 -11.48 -11.85
CA ARG A 266 7.06 -11.05 -13.02
C ARG A 266 6.18 -12.18 -13.55
N GLN A 267 6.76 -13.37 -13.72
CA GLN A 267 6.00 -14.55 -14.14
C GLN A 267 4.89 -14.89 -13.15
N LYS A 268 5.17 -14.81 -11.84
CA LYS A 268 4.16 -15.04 -10.81
C LYS A 268 3.05 -13.99 -10.85
N PHE A 269 3.37 -12.72 -11.07
CA PHE A 269 2.39 -11.66 -11.23
C PHE A 269 1.46 -11.92 -12.43
N VAL A 270 2.02 -12.32 -13.57
CA VAL A 270 1.24 -12.70 -14.77
C VAL A 270 0.37 -13.93 -14.49
N GLN A 271 0.91 -14.95 -13.82
CA GLN A 271 0.13 -16.12 -13.42
C GLN A 271 -1.09 -15.74 -12.58
N VAL A 272 -0.91 -14.88 -11.56
CA VAL A 272 -2.00 -14.39 -10.71
C VAL A 272 -3.02 -13.60 -11.54
N ALA A 273 -2.57 -12.80 -12.51
CA ALA A 273 -3.50 -12.09 -13.39
C ALA A 273 -4.39 -13.02 -14.23
N HIS A 274 -3.82 -14.11 -14.77
CA HIS A 274 -4.62 -15.12 -15.47
C HIS A 274 -5.57 -15.87 -14.53
N GLN A 275 -5.16 -16.16 -13.29
CA GLN A 275 -6.04 -16.75 -12.29
C GLN A 275 -7.25 -15.85 -11.99
N CYS A 276 -7.03 -14.54 -11.85
CA CYS A 276 -8.13 -13.57 -11.71
C CYS A 276 -9.10 -13.61 -12.88
N SER A 277 -8.59 -13.74 -14.12
CA SER A 277 -9.43 -13.83 -15.31
C SER A 277 -10.26 -15.11 -15.37
N GLN A 278 -9.67 -16.25 -14.99
CA GLN A 278 -10.37 -17.53 -14.88
C GLN A 278 -11.47 -17.46 -13.81
N ALA A 279 -11.16 -16.94 -12.62
CA ALA A 279 -12.11 -16.79 -11.52
C ALA A 279 -13.29 -15.86 -11.87
N GLY A 280 -13.06 -14.81 -12.67
CA GLY A 280 -14.11 -13.89 -13.12
C GLY A 280 -14.95 -14.38 -14.29
N SER A 281 -14.58 -15.47 -14.97
CA SER A 281 -15.25 -15.94 -16.19
C SER A 281 -16.73 -16.33 -15.97
N PRO A 282 -17.09 -17.12 -14.93
CA PRO A 282 -18.49 -17.51 -14.71
C PRO A 282 -19.44 -16.30 -14.49
N LEU A 283 -18.98 -15.29 -13.75
CA LEU A 283 -19.73 -14.04 -13.52
C LEU A 283 -19.93 -13.23 -14.81
N ARG A 284 -18.97 -13.30 -15.73
CA ARG A 284 -19.06 -12.61 -17.02
C ARG A 284 -20.03 -13.32 -17.96
N GLU A 285 -20.01 -14.65 -17.99
CA GLU A 285 -20.94 -15.48 -18.76
C GLU A 285 -22.38 -15.27 -18.29
N ALA A 286 -22.64 -15.39 -16.98
CA ALA A 286 -23.96 -15.16 -16.40
C ALA A 286 -24.54 -13.76 -16.72
N ARG A 287 -23.68 -12.73 -16.77
CA ARG A 287 -24.07 -11.36 -17.16
C ARG A 287 -24.31 -11.21 -18.66
N ALA A 288 -23.63 -11.96 -19.50
CA ALA A 288 -23.86 -11.97 -20.95
C ALA A 288 -25.19 -12.64 -21.30
N ASP A 289 -25.51 -13.75 -20.64
CA ASP A 289 -26.77 -14.48 -20.84
C ASP A 289 -27.97 -13.65 -20.38
N SER A 290 -27.86 -12.99 -19.22
CA SER A 290 -28.91 -12.09 -18.69
C SER A 290 -29.22 -10.92 -19.64
N LYS A 291 -28.21 -10.38 -20.34
CA LYS A 291 -28.40 -9.31 -21.34
C LYS A 291 -29.01 -9.81 -22.64
N THR A 292 -28.80 -11.08 -22.97
CA THR A 292 -29.33 -11.70 -24.19
C THR A 292 -30.79 -12.10 -23.99
N ALA A 293 -31.17 -12.54 -22.79
CA ALA A 293 -32.56 -12.85 -22.42
C ALA A 293 -33.50 -11.63 -22.30
N GLN A 294 -32.94 -10.41 -22.24
CA GLN A 294 -33.70 -9.15 -22.19
C GLN A 294 -33.89 -8.50 -23.58
N ARG A 295 -33.43 -9.14 -24.66
CA ARG A 295 -33.62 -8.71 -26.05
C ARG A 295 -34.60 -9.62 -26.76
#